data_AF-A0A495DSY8-F1
#
_entry.id   AF-A0A495DSY8-F1
#
_cell.length_a   1.000
_cell.length_b   1.000
_cell.length_c   1.000
_cell.angle_alpha   90.00
_cell.angle_beta   90.00
_cell.angle_gamma   90.00
#
_symmetry.space_group_name_H-M   'P 1'
#
loop_
_entity.id
_entity.type
_entity.pdbx_description
1 polymer ?
#
loop_
_entity_poly.entity_id
_entity_poly.type
_entity_poly.pdbx_seq_one_letter_code
_entity_poly.pdbx_strand_id
1 'polypeptide(L)'
;MKKVNVFLMGCLAVAALSCSKDDEKKLDENSDPDGVNKQEEVLLDVNAVSSGVTIEGATKVQGSPVPSGDIEFSLDYEKQTAFQTNGFNIEFKAPAGFAGAYVQLKDENGMADSYFDIPVGATSGVYNKAAKTFERGLFANKKSAKSNLAGKGEDTSIDVNFEAEVTAGTFCYLICVYDGQGNISEPEEVCVTVESWGGNTNLVADWDFTKEIDNGETINKGDEYCDEDSYTTTLDCASGEAKEITIEYCYTTDSLLMTFNSDGTYEYTYNDTDRDFDWDASEESCEAVYEDEEEIYTSKGNWAYNEEESKLTLVEFEYTETYNGETETGVEEEGYLAFDGEITLTADKLVIIEKDTYEGEEEVYEYHFNKK
;
A
#
# COMPACT_ATOMS: atom_id res chain seq x y z
N MET A 1 79.03 1.03 -14.91
CA MET A 1 78.46 -0.06 -15.74
C MET A 1 78.34 -1.32 -14.89
N LYS A 2 77.11 -1.88 -14.76
CA LYS A 2 76.78 -3.32 -14.58
C LYS A 2 77.42 -4.04 -13.35
N LYS A 3 76.75 -4.76 -12.44
CA LYS A 3 75.44 -5.43 -12.34
C LYS A 3 75.18 -5.82 -10.86
N VAL A 4 73.97 -5.57 -10.36
CA VAL A 4 73.00 -6.50 -9.73
C VAL A 4 73.53 -7.75 -8.97
N ASN A 5 73.27 -7.90 -7.66
CA ASN A 5 72.21 -8.78 -7.08
C ASN A 5 72.25 -8.93 -5.53
N VAL A 6 71.08 -8.72 -4.91
CA VAL A 6 70.40 -9.51 -3.85
C VAL A 6 71.17 -9.97 -2.60
N PHE A 7 70.71 -9.52 -1.42
CA PHE A 7 70.56 -10.42 -0.27
C PHE A 7 69.26 -10.14 0.50
N LEU A 8 68.51 -11.23 0.65
CA LEU A 8 67.23 -11.42 1.33
C LEU A 8 67.32 -11.04 2.82
N MET A 9 66.34 -10.30 3.34
CA MET A 9 66.11 -10.20 4.78
C MET A 9 64.62 -9.97 5.05
N GLY A 10 64.01 -10.82 5.88
CA GLY A 10 62.68 -10.57 6.44
C GLY A 10 61.78 -11.78 6.52
N CYS A 11 62.07 -12.72 7.43
CA CYS A 11 61.02 -13.53 8.04
C CYS A 11 60.16 -12.62 8.93
N LEU A 12 58.87 -12.49 8.66
CA LEU A 12 57.87 -12.32 9.69
C LEU A 12 56.59 -13.04 9.22
N ALA A 13 56.40 -14.25 9.74
CA ALA A 13 55.15 -14.97 9.66
C ALA A 13 54.11 -14.21 10.46
N VAL A 14 53.23 -13.48 9.78
CA VAL A 14 51.99 -12.98 10.37
C VAL A 14 51.07 -14.18 10.50
N ALA A 15 50.71 -14.48 11.75
CA ALA A 15 49.73 -15.48 12.10
C ALA A 15 48.45 -15.27 11.28
N ALA A 16 48.03 -16.32 10.57
CA ALA A 16 46.67 -16.41 10.07
C ALA A 16 45.74 -16.38 11.28
N LEU A 17 45.17 -15.20 11.56
CA LEU A 17 43.93 -15.10 12.29
C LEU A 17 42.89 -15.82 11.44
N SER A 18 42.53 -17.02 11.90
CA SER A 18 41.36 -17.76 11.48
C SER A 18 40.14 -16.92 11.81
N CYS A 19 39.73 -16.04 10.88
CA CYS A 19 38.38 -15.53 10.86
C CYS A 19 37.46 -16.74 10.68
N SER A 20 36.58 -16.99 11.67
CA SER A 20 35.41 -17.83 11.43
C SER A 20 34.73 -17.27 10.19
N LYS A 21 34.50 -18.15 9.22
CA LYS A 21 33.47 -17.89 8.22
C LYS A 21 32.17 -17.97 9.00
N ASP A 22 31.67 -16.82 9.41
CA ASP A 22 30.23 -16.68 9.57
C ASP A 22 29.69 -16.83 8.14
N ASP A 23 29.14 -18.01 7.87
CA ASP A 23 28.40 -18.27 6.64
C ASP A 23 27.10 -17.45 6.75
N GLU A 24 27.19 -16.14 6.49
CA GLU A 24 26.02 -15.29 6.33
C GLU A 24 25.15 -15.89 5.23
N LYS A 25 23.91 -16.26 5.57
CA LYS A 25 22.91 -16.66 4.58
C LYS A 25 22.71 -15.46 3.64
N LYS A 26 22.85 -15.70 2.35
CA LYS A 26 22.62 -14.70 1.30
C LYS A 26 21.28 -14.95 0.64
N LEU A 27 20.68 -13.89 0.11
CA LEU A 27 19.54 -14.00 -0.81
C LEU A 27 19.95 -14.85 -2.02
N ASP A 28 18.98 -15.52 -2.63
CA ASP A 28 19.19 -16.15 -3.94
C ASP A 28 19.46 -15.05 -4.97
N GLU A 29 20.50 -15.25 -5.78
CA GLU A 29 20.87 -14.33 -6.88
C GLU A 29 19.85 -14.38 -8.02
N ASN A 30 19.02 -15.43 -8.09
CA ASN A 30 17.94 -15.58 -9.05
C ASN A 30 16.59 -15.38 -8.33
N SER A 31 16.25 -14.13 -8.00
CA SER A 31 15.01 -13.79 -7.26
C SER A 31 13.73 -14.08 -8.06
N ASP A 32 13.78 -14.06 -9.40
CA ASP A 32 12.65 -14.36 -10.28
C ASP A 32 12.98 -15.50 -11.28
N PRO A 33 13.01 -16.76 -10.82
CA PRO A 33 13.36 -17.90 -11.67
C PRO A 33 12.34 -18.19 -12.77
N ASP A 34 11.07 -17.89 -12.51
CA ASP A 34 9.95 -18.16 -13.41
C ASP A 34 9.70 -17.00 -14.39
N GLY A 35 10.37 -15.87 -14.20
CA GLY A 35 10.26 -14.69 -15.07
C GLY A 35 8.89 -14.04 -14.94
N VAL A 36 8.33 -14.01 -13.74
CA VAL A 36 7.04 -13.41 -13.41
C VAL A 36 7.09 -11.92 -13.74
N ASN A 37 8.10 -11.18 -13.28
CA ASN A 37 8.19 -9.74 -13.52
C ASN A 37 8.47 -9.43 -15.00
N LYS A 38 9.00 -10.37 -15.78
CA LYS A 38 9.15 -10.18 -17.24
C LYS A 38 7.82 -10.11 -17.97
N GLN A 39 6.72 -10.57 -17.35
CA GLN A 39 5.40 -10.43 -17.93
C GLN A 39 4.95 -8.97 -17.94
N GLU A 40 5.44 -8.13 -17.01
CA GLU A 40 5.15 -6.70 -16.94
C GLU A 40 5.68 -5.93 -18.17
N GLU A 41 6.76 -6.42 -18.78
CA GLU A 41 7.32 -5.81 -20.00
C GLU A 41 6.53 -6.16 -21.29
N VAL A 42 5.52 -7.02 -21.20
CA VAL A 42 4.76 -7.47 -22.38
C VAL A 42 3.72 -6.43 -22.77
N LEU A 43 3.79 -5.93 -24.00
CA LEU A 43 2.76 -5.06 -24.55
C LEU A 43 1.42 -5.79 -24.67
N LEU A 44 0.37 -5.26 -24.02
CA LEU A 44 -0.96 -5.83 -24.01
C LEU A 44 -1.78 -5.39 -25.23
N ASP A 45 -2.65 -6.27 -25.73
CA ASP A 45 -3.61 -5.93 -26.78
C ASP A 45 -4.69 -4.99 -26.20
N VAL A 46 -4.66 -3.73 -26.62
CA VAL A 46 -5.54 -2.69 -26.07
C VAL A 46 -7.03 -2.91 -26.31
N ASN A 47 -7.42 -3.69 -27.33
CA ASN A 47 -8.82 -4.04 -27.55
C ASN A 47 -9.26 -5.16 -26.59
N ALA A 48 -8.37 -6.12 -26.32
CA ALA A 48 -8.60 -7.12 -25.29
C ALA A 48 -8.69 -6.47 -23.90
N VAL A 49 -7.70 -5.62 -23.52
CA VAL A 49 -7.71 -4.91 -22.24
C VAL A 49 -8.94 -4.00 -22.13
N SER A 50 -9.24 -3.18 -23.15
CA SER A 50 -10.42 -2.32 -23.13
C SER A 50 -11.71 -3.11 -22.91
N SER A 51 -11.78 -4.37 -23.37
CA SER A 51 -12.95 -5.23 -23.18
C SER A 51 -13.10 -5.73 -21.74
N GLY A 52 -11.99 -5.90 -21.02
CA GLY A 52 -11.95 -6.23 -19.60
C GLY A 52 -11.76 -5.03 -18.69
N VAL A 53 -12.03 -3.80 -19.15
CA VAL A 53 -12.02 -2.60 -18.31
C VAL A 53 -13.44 -2.19 -17.97
N THR A 54 -13.68 -1.91 -16.70
CA THR A 54 -14.95 -1.41 -16.17
C THR A 54 -14.74 -0.12 -15.38
N ILE A 55 -15.59 0.87 -15.64
CA ILE A 55 -15.64 2.15 -14.92
C ILE A 55 -17.10 2.37 -14.54
N GLU A 56 -17.42 2.45 -13.25
CA GLU A 56 -18.80 2.57 -12.79
C GLU A 56 -19.45 3.83 -13.37
N GLY A 57 -20.66 3.70 -13.95
CA GLY A 57 -21.40 4.84 -14.52
C GLY A 57 -20.89 5.34 -15.88
N ALA A 58 -19.78 4.81 -16.40
CA ALA A 58 -19.29 5.14 -17.73
C ALA A 58 -20.05 4.40 -18.85
N THR A 59 -20.04 4.98 -20.05
CA THR A 59 -20.56 4.34 -21.27
C THR A 59 -19.44 4.08 -22.26
N LYS A 60 -19.32 2.84 -22.75
CA LYS A 60 -18.34 2.50 -23.78
C LYS A 60 -18.86 2.88 -25.18
N VAL A 61 -18.12 3.72 -25.89
CA VAL A 61 -18.50 4.30 -27.20
C VAL A 61 -17.46 3.97 -28.26
N GLN A 62 -17.91 3.59 -29.45
CA GLN A 62 -17.03 3.27 -30.59
C GLN A 62 -16.44 4.52 -31.24
N GLY A 63 -15.18 4.44 -31.68
CA GLY A 63 -14.43 5.53 -32.29
C GLY A 63 -13.46 6.20 -31.31
N SER A 64 -13.16 7.48 -31.57
CA SER A 64 -12.29 8.30 -30.72
C SER A 64 -12.94 9.66 -30.47
N PRO A 65 -12.74 10.27 -29.29
CA PRO A 65 -13.10 11.65 -29.07
C PRO A 65 -12.33 12.57 -30.03
N VAL A 66 -12.93 13.72 -30.38
CA VAL A 66 -12.31 14.72 -31.26
C VAL A 66 -12.07 15.99 -30.46
N PRO A 67 -10.84 16.25 -30.00
CA PRO A 67 -10.47 17.46 -29.26
C PRO A 67 -10.89 18.74 -29.99
N SER A 68 -11.39 19.72 -29.22
CA SER A 68 -11.53 21.09 -29.72
C SER A 68 -10.31 21.96 -29.33
N GLY A 69 -9.62 21.59 -28.25
CA GLY A 69 -8.42 22.27 -27.74
C GLY A 69 -8.73 23.52 -26.91
N ASP A 70 -10.00 23.73 -26.55
CA ASP A 70 -10.45 24.95 -25.86
C ASP A 70 -10.41 24.85 -24.32
N ILE A 71 -10.05 23.68 -23.78
CA ILE A 71 -9.91 23.41 -22.35
C ILE A 71 -8.44 23.13 -22.04
N GLU A 72 -7.86 23.89 -21.10
CA GLU A 72 -6.53 23.63 -20.56
C GLU A 72 -6.63 22.49 -19.53
N PHE A 73 -5.92 21.41 -19.79
CA PHE A 73 -5.87 20.20 -18.96
C PHE A 73 -4.48 19.60 -19.05
N SER A 74 -3.98 19.07 -17.94
CA SER A 74 -2.68 18.39 -17.86
C SER A 74 -2.67 17.45 -16.68
N LEU A 75 -1.95 16.34 -16.80
CA LEU A 75 -1.61 15.48 -15.67
C LEU A 75 -0.20 15.83 -15.16
N ASP A 76 0.08 15.53 -13.90
CA ASP A 76 1.40 15.68 -13.28
C ASP A 76 2.23 14.38 -13.28
N TYR A 77 1.72 13.33 -13.93
CA TYR A 77 2.38 12.05 -14.15
C TYR A 77 2.18 11.55 -15.58
N GLU A 78 3.15 10.77 -16.06
CA GLU A 78 3.15 10.13 -17.40
C GLU A 78 3.13 8.59 -17.30
N LYS A 79 3.27 8.06 -16.09
CA LYS A 79 3.31 6.62 -15.80
C LYS A 79 2.59 6.32 -14.51
N GLN A 80 2.03 5.12 -14.41
CA GLN A 80 1.48 4.59 -13.18
C GLN A 80 1.42 3.07 -13.17
N THR A 81 1.13 2.52 -12.00
CA THR A 81 0.99 1.09 -11.77
C THR A 81 -0.48 0.72 -11.67
N ALA A 82 -0.80 -0.49 -12.11
CA ALA A 82 -2.11 -1.12 -11.97
C ALA A 82 -1.95 -2.56 -11.51
N PHE A 83 -3.02 -3.13 -10.95
CA PHE A 83 -3.01 -4.48 -10.43
C PHE A 83 -4.08 -5.33 -11.12
N GLN A 84 -3.80 -6.62 -11.31
CA GLN A 84 -4.78 -7.53 -11.90
C GLN A 84 -6.07 -7.53 -11.05
N THR A 85 -7.24 -7.57 -11.67
CA THR A 85 -8.57 -7.45 -10.99
C THR A 85 -8.86 -6.08 -10.36
N ASN A 86 -7.92 -5.49 -9.62
CA ASN A 86 -8.11 -4.21 -8.93
C ASN A 86 -7.97 -2.98 -9.84
N GLY A 87 -7.19 -3.09 -10.91
CA GLY A 87 -7.00 -2.00 -11.86
C GLY A 87 -6.20 -0.83 -11.26
N PHE A 88 -6.68 0.40 -11.42
CA PHE A 88 -5.99 1.63 -11.01
C PHE A 88 -6.92 2.85 -10.94
N ASN A 89 -6.44 3.94 -10.34
CA ASN A 89 -7.13 5.22 -10.33
C ASN A 89 -6.47 6.23 -11.27
N ILE A 90 -7.28 7.07 -11.92
CA ILE A 90 -6.81 8.26 -12.65
C ILE A 90 -7.16 9.48 -11.81
N GLU A 91 -6.15 10.07 -11.19
CA GLU A 91 -6.29 11.27 -10.36
C GLU A 91 -5.89 12.52 -11.14
N PHE A 92 -6.68 13.58 -11.04
CA PHE A 92 -6.38 14.86 -11.70
C PHE A 92 -7.15 16.04 -11.10
N LYS A 93 -6.69 17.25 -11.43
CA LYS A 93 -7.39 18.49 -11.09
C LYS A 93 -8.40 18.84 -12.16
N ALA A 94 -9.68 18.72 -11.84
CA ALA A 94 -10.75 19.05 -12.79
C ALA A 94 -10.74 20.55 -13.14
N PRO A 95 -10.75 20.92 -14.43
CA PRO A 95 -10.85 22.32 -14.82
C PRO A 95 -12.25 22.90 -14.54
N ALA A 96 -12.35 24.23 -14.51
CA ALA A 96 -13.64 24.90 -14.31
C ALA A 96 -14.64 24.52 -15.42
N GLY A 97 -15.83 24.07 -15.04
CA GLY A 97 -16.87 23.63 -15.98
C GLY A 97 -16.77 22.17 -16.42
N PHE A 98 -15.89 21.38 -15.78
CA PHE A 98 -15.79 19.93 -15.96
C PHE A 98 -17.16 19.25 -15.92
N ALA A 99 -17.47 18.50 -16.98
CA ALA A 99 -18.70 17.73 -17.12
C ALA A 99 -18.43 16.23 -17.25
N GLY A 100 -17.18 15.84 -17.47
CA GLY A 100 -16.73 14.45 -17.54
C GLY A 100 -15.42 14.30 -18.30
N ALA A 101 -15.00 13.05 -18.48
CA ALA A 101 -13.78 12.68 -19.18
C ALA A 101 -14.03 11.59 -20.23
N TYR A 102 -13.14 11.53 -21.21
CA TYR A 102 -13.02 10.42 -22.15
C TYR A 102 -11.71 9.71 -21.90
N VAL A 103 -11.75 8.38 -21.73
CA VAL A 103 -10.55 7.54 -21.60
C VAL A 103 -10.50 6.54 -22.75
N GLN A 104 -9.39 6.49 -23.48
CA GLN A 104 -9.18 5.54 -24.57
C GLN A 104 -7.82 4.87 -24.46
N LEU A 105 -7.80 3.53 -24.51
CA LEU A 105 -6.53 2.79 -24.45
C LEU A 105 -5.74 2.90 -25.75
N LYS A 106 -4.42 2.83 -25.65
CA LYS A 106 -3.43 2.98 -26.71
C LYS A 106 -2.22 2.09 -26.46
N ASP A 107 -1.65 1.55 -27.52
CA ASP A 107 -0.34 0.91 -27.52
C ASP A 107 0.50 1.41 -28.71
N GLU A 108 1.64 0.77 -28.95
CA GLU A 108 2.48 1.06 -30.12
C GLU A 108 1.80 0.71 -31.47
N ASN A 109 0.76 -0.14 -31.45
CA ASN A 109 0.02 -0.59 -32.64
C ASN A 109 -1.18 0.32 -32.97
N GLY A 110 -1.65 1.13 -32.04
CA GLY A 110 -2.71 2.12 -32.24
C GLY A 110 -3.60 2.35 -31.02
N MET A 111 -4.78 2.90 -31.28
CA MET A 111 -5.82 3.11 -30.26
C MET A 111 -6.76 1.91 -30.22
N ALA A 112 -7.35 1.64 -29.06
CA ALA A 112 -8.50 0.75 -28.97
C ALA A 112 -9.68 1.29 -29.80
N ASP A 113 -10.53 0.40 -30.31
CA ASP A 113 -11.65 0.76 -31.19
C ASP A 113 -12.76 1.59 -30.48
N SER A 114 -12.68 1.71 -29.16
CA SER A 114 -13.66 2.39 -28.33
C SER A 114 -13.01 3.15 -27.18
N TYR A 115 -13.71 4.17 -26.71
CA TYR A 115 -13.37 4.94 -25.51
C TYR A 115 -14.49 4.82 -24.46
N PHE A 116 -14.18 5.19 -23.23
CA PHE A 116 -15.12 5.32 -22.12
C PHE A 116 -15.55 6.78 -22.00
N ASP A 117 -16.86 7.03 -22.09
CA ASP A 117 -17.51 8.30 -21.78
C ASP A 117 -17.91 8.31 -20.30
N ILE A 118 -17.23 9.12 -19.51
CA ILE A 118 -17.27 9.12 -18.05
C ILE A 118 -17.86 10.45 -17.60
N PRO A 119 -19.17 10.52 -17.34
CA PRO A 119 -19.80 11.75 -16.86
C PRO A 119 -19.28 12.12 -15.47
N VAL A 120 -19.35 13.40 -15.09
CA VAL A 120 -18.95 13.86 -13.74
C VAL A 120 -19.67 13.12 -12.60
N GLY A 121 -20.85 12.56 -12.85
CA GLY A 121 -21.56 11.72 -11.87
C GLY A 121 -20.97 10.32 -11.66
N ALA A 122 -20.07 9.90 -12.55
CA ALA A 122 -19.28 8.66 -12.50
C ALA A 122 -17.86 8.90 -11.95
N THR A 123 -17.50 10.16 -11.65
CA THR A 123 -16.26 10.48 -10.96
C THR A 123 -16.53 10.68 -9.48
N SER A 124 -15.58 10.34 -8.64
CA SER A 124 -15.59 10.70 -7.23
C SER A 124 -14.74 11.97 -7.04
N GLY A 125 -15.12 12.84 -6.09
CA GLY A 125 -14.07 13.59 -5.41
C GLY A 125 -13.20 12.56 -4.67
N VAL A 126 -11.91 12.82 -4.44
CA VAL A 126 -10.90 11.84 -3.91
C VAL A 126 -11.37 10.91 -2.77
N TYR A 127 -12.48 11.21 -2.12
CA TYR A 127 -13.24 10.30 -1.27
C TYR A 127 -14.03 9.24 -2.06
N ASN A 128 -13.41 8.09 -2.45
CA ASN A 128 -13.99 6.74 -2.25
C ASN A 128 -13.14 5.53 -2.72
N LYS A 129 -13.37 4.42 -1.98
CA LYS A 129 -13.10 2.98 -2.16
C LYS A 129 -11.70 2.48 -2.57
N ALA A 130 -11.20 2.77 -3.76
CA ALA A 130 -9.90 2.28 -4.21
C ALA A 130 -8.72 3.11 -3.67
N ALA A 131 -8.97 4.40 -3.36
CA ALA A 131 -8.04 5.32 -2.71
C ALA A 131 -8.29 5.42 -1.20
N LYS A 132 -8.48 4.28 -0.52
CA LYS A 132 -8.12 4.20 0.90
C LYS A 132 -6.58 4.15 0.96
N THR A 133 -5.97 5.27 0.60
CA THR A 133 -4.56 5.55 0.83
C THR A 133 -4.38 5.58 2.35
N PHE A 134 -3.66 4.59 2.90
CA PHE A 134 -3.01 4.60 4.21
C PHE A 134 -3.85 4.87 5.48
N GLU A 135 -5.20 4.90 5.44
CA GLU A 135 -6.00 5.11 6.67
C GLU A 135 -5.94 3.94 7.67
N ARG A 136 -5.49 2.78 7.21
CA ARG A 136 -5.02 1.68 8.04
C ARG A 136 -3.62 1.39 7.51
N GLY A 137 -2.57 1.85 8.18
CA GLY A 137 -1.27 1.17 7.99
C GLY A 137 -1.49 -0.34 8.19
N LEU A 138 -0.72 -1.21 7.52
CA LEU A 138 -0.93 -2.67 7.59
C LEU A 138 -1.09 -3.14 9.04
N PHE A 139 -0.36 -2.47 9.94
CA PHE A 139 -0.28 -2.75 11.37
C PHE A 139 -0.25 -1.48 12.21
N ALA A 140 -0.55 -0.31 11.63
CA ALA A 140 -0.61 0.92 12.39
C ALA A 140 -1.82 0.83 13.33
N ASN A 141 -1.53 0.71 14.63
CA ASN A 141 -2.52 0.76 15.69
C ASN A 141 -3.43 1.96 15.45
N LYS A 142 -4.72 1.76 15.74
CA LYS A 142 -5.89 2.58 15.40
C LYS A 142 -5.85 4.01 15.98
N LYS A 143 -4.76 4.75 15.79
CA LYS A 143 -4.75 6.20 15.79
C LYS A 143 -5.81 6.60 14.78
N SER A 144 -6.90 7.14 15.32
CA SER A 144 -8.03 7.69 14.60
C SER A 144 -7.68 8.05 13.16
N ALA A 145 -8.24 7.33 12.19
CA ALA A 145 -8.34 7.81 10.82
C ALA A 145 -9.33 9.00 10.80
N LYS A 146 -8.95 10.10 11.43
CA LYS A 146 -9.24 11.43 10.92
C LYS A 146 -8.06 11.79 10.04
N SER A 147 -8.00 11.14 8.87
CA SER A 147 -7.24 11.74 7.79
C SER A 147 -7.90 13.09 7.51
N ASN A 148 -7.20 14.16 7.88
CA ASN A 148 -7.32 15.40 7.16
C ASN A 148 -6.40 15.30 5.95
N LEU A 149 -6.65 14.32 5.06
CA LEU A 149 -6.40 14.50 3.63
C LEU A 149 -7.50 15.42 3.05
N ALA A 150 -7.70 16.55 3.73
CA ALA A 150 -8.06 17.79 3.10
C ALA A 150 -6.78 18.40 2.53
N GLY A 151 -6.15 17.67 1.60
CA GLY A 151 -5.39 18.29 0.53
C GLY A 151 -6.37 19.27 -0.12
N LYS A 152 -6.16 20.56 0.14
CA LYS A 152 -6.99 21.64 -0.39
C LYS A 152 -6.77 21.70 -1.91
N GLY A 153 -7.55 20.90 -2.63
CA GLY A 153 -7.74 20.88 -4.08
C GLY A 153 -8.98 20.04 -4.37
N GLU A 154 -9.86 20.49 -5.26
CA GLU A 154 -11.01 19.69 -5.74
C GLU A 154 -10.49 18.60 -6.70
N ASP A 155 -9.67 17.69 -6.18
CA ASP A 155 -9.07 16.61 -6.96
C ASP A 155 -10.19 15.61 -7.32
N THR A 156 -10.18 15.18 -8.58
CA THR A 156 -11.17 14.28 -9.19
C THR A 156 -10.50 12.95 -9.46
N SER A 157 -11.21 11.85 -9.17
CA SER A 157 -10.72 10.49 -9.42
C SER A 157 -11.69 9.70 -10.31
N ILE A 158 -11.11 8.88 -11.18
CA ILE A 158 -11.80 7.87 -11.98
C ILE A 158 -11.24 6.51 -11.57
N ASP A 159 -12.12 5.66 -11.06
CA ASP A 159 -11.80 4.28 -10.69
C ASP A 159 -11.91 3.36 -11.92
N VAL A 160 -10.80 2.72 -12.28
CA VAL A 160 -10.68 1.86 -13.46
C VAL A 160 -10.39 0.45 -12.99
N ASN A 161 -11.44 -0.38 -12.95
CA ASN A 161 -11.34 -1.78 -12.54
C ASN A 161 -11.03 -2.70 -13.73
N PHE A 162 -10.39 -3.82 -13.44
CA PHE A 162 -10.09 -4.87 -14.42
C PHE A 162 -10.93 -6.12 -14.17
N GLU A 163 -11.45 -6.70 -15.24
CA GLU A 163 -11.95 -8.07 -15.21
C GLU A 163 -10.76 -9.04 -15.09
N ALA A 164 -11.03 -10.25 -14.59
CA ALA A 164 -10.01 -11.27 -14.28
C ALA A 164 -9.16 -11.69 -15.50
N GLU A 165 -9.61 -11.40 -16.71
CA GLU A 165 -8.93 -11.68 -17.97
C GLU A 165 -7.79 -10.70 -18.30
N VAL A 166 -7.71 -9.55 -17.63
CA VAL A 166 -6.60 -8.60 -17.81
C VAL A 166 -5.35 -9.12 -17.09
N THR A 167 -4.33 -9.48 -17.86
CA THR A 167 -3.07 -10.03 -17.36
C THR A 167 -2.02 -8.94 -17.11
N ALA A 168 -0.92 -9.31 -16.46
CA ALA A 168 0.27 -8.45 -16.34
C ALA A 168 0.82 -8.07 -17.72
N GLY A 169 1.40 -6.87 -17.79
CA GLY A 169 1.93 -6.28 -19.02
C GLY A 169 1.79 -4.77 -19.03
N THR A 170 1.97 -4.15 -20.19
CA THR A 170 1.94 -2.69 -20.36
C THR A 170 0.97 -2.24 -21.44
N PHE A 171 0.39 -1.06 -21.25
CA PHE A 171 -0.36 -0.30 -22.24
C PHE A 171 -0.32 1.18 -21.85
N CYS A 172 -0.87 2.07 -22.67
CA CYS A 172 -1.10 3.46 -22.28
C CYS A 172 -2.58 3.83 -22.45
N TYR A 173 -3.04 4.87 -21.78
CA TYR A 173 -4.33 5.47 -22.08
C TYR A 173 -4.15 6.94 -22.44
N LEU A 174 -5.08 7.43 -23.25
CA LEU A 174 -5.30 8.84 -23.49
C LEU A 174 -6.51 9.28 -22.69
N ILE A 175 -6.38 10.38 -21.97
CA ILE A 175 -7.49 11.04 -21.28
C ILE A 175 -7.70 12.45 -21.82
N CYS A 176 -8.95 12.77 -22.14
CA CYS A 176 -9.42 14.12 -22.42
C CYS A 176 -10.51 14.49 -21.42
N VAL A 177 -10.62 15.75 -21.03
CA VAL A 177 -11.75 16.26 -20.25
C VAL A 177 -12.68 17.09 -21.14
N TYR A 178 -13.98 17.10 -20.83
CA TYR A 178 -14.97 17.86 -21.56
C TYR A 178 -15.86 18.70 -20.65
N ASP A 179 -16.41 19.79 -21.20
CA ASP A 179 -17.30 20.71 -20.49
C ASP A 179 -18.79 20.54 -20.89
N GLY A 180 -19.68 21.24 -20.19
CA GLY A 180 -21.12 21.21 -20.47
C GLY A 180 -21.53 21.85 -21.81
N GLN A 181 -20.60 22.52 -22.51
CA GLN A 181 -20.79 23.08 -23.85
C GLN A 181 -20.33 22.13 -24.96
N GLY A 182 -19.67 21.02 -24.61
CA GLY A 182 -19.13 20.04 -25.54
C GLY A 182 -17.74 20.39 -26.08
N ASN A 183 -17.02 21.32 -25.45
CA ASN A 183 -15.59 21.52 -25.73
C ASN A 183 -14.80 20.36 -25.12
N ILE A 184 -13.69 19.98 -25.75
CA ILE A 184 -12.86 18.83 -25.34
C ILE A 184 -11.40 19.27 -25.33
N SER A 185 -10.67 18.97 -24.23
CA SER A 185 -9.24 19.25 -24.11
C SER A 185 -8.41 18.49 -25.13
N GLU A 186 -7.14 18.88 -25.29
CA GLU A 186 -6.14 17.98 -25.89
C GLU A 186 -5.97 16.72 -25.01
N PRO A 187 -5.56 15.57 -25.60
CA PRO A 187 -5.32 14.34 -24.85
C PRO A 187 -4.01 14.38 -24.08
N GLU A 188 -4.06 13.92 -22.83
CA GLU A 188 -2.88 13.58 -22.02
C GLU A 188 -2.65 12.07 -22.09
N GLU A 189 -1.40 11.65 -22.22
CA GLU A 189 -1.00 10.24 -22.36
C GLU A 189 -0.32 9.75 -21.09
N VAL A 190 -0.77 8.61 -20.58
CA VAL A 190 -0.17 7.93 -19.42
C VAL A 190 0.00 6.47 -19.71
N CYS A 191 1.18 5.92 -19.40
CA CYS A 191 1.46 4.50 -19.57
C CYS A 191 1.30 3.74 -18.24
N VAL A 192 0.63 2.60 -18.32
CA VAL A 192 0.26 1.75 -17.20
C VAL A 192 1.08 0.46 -17.28
N THR A 193 1.71 0.09 -16.18
CA THR A 193 2.24 -1.26 -15.95
C THR A 193 1.27 -2.02 -15.07
N VAL A 194 0.72 -3.13 -15.58
CA VAL A 194 -0.06 -4.08 -14.80
C VAL A 194 0.91 -5.07 -14.17
N GLU A 195 1.03 -5.01 -12.85
CA GLU A 195 1.97 -5.84 -12.08
C GLU A 195 1.58 -7.33 -12.14
N SER A 196 2.60 -8.18 -12.07
CA SER A 196 2.40 -9.61 -11.86
C SER A 196 2.32 -9.92 -10.38
N TRP A 197 1.48 -10.88 -10.01
CA TRP A 197 1.51 -11.39 -8.64
C TRP A 197 2.76 -12.23 -8.40
N GLY A 198 3.46 -11.94 -7.31
CA GLY A 198 4.74 -12.52 -6.94
C GLY A 198 5.92 -11.62 -7.29
N GLY A 199 6.99 -12.22 -7.79
CA GLY A 199 8.16 -11.51 -8.34
C GLY A 199 9.47 -11.84 -7.66
N ASN A 200 9.55 -11.73 -6.33
CA ASN A 200 10.78 -12.05 -5.59
C ASN A 200 10.61 -13.29 -4.71
N THR A 201 11.13 -14.43 -5.17
CA THR A 201 11.08 -15.71 -4.44
C THR A 201 11.78 -15.69 -3.08
N ASN A 202 12.63 -14.70 -2.79
CA ASN A 202 13.21 -14.56 -1.46
C ASN A 202 12.17 -14.14 -0.40
N LEU A 203 11.10 -13.46 -0.81
CA LEU A 203 9.95 -13.11 0.05
C LEU A 203 9.13 -14.34 0.44
N VAL A 204 9.12 -15.39 -0.38
CA VAL A 204 8.35 -16.61 -0.13
C VAL A 204 8.83 -17.31 1.14
N ALA A 205 8.03 -17.16 2.19
CA ALA A 205 8.28 -17.67 3.54
C ALA A 205 7.10 -17.38 4.47
N ASP A 206 7.20 -17.96 5.68
CA ASP A 206 6.49 -17.46 6.84
C ASP A 206 7.41 -16.49 7.59
N TRP A 207 6.89 -15.30 7.89
CA TRP A 207 7.55 -14.19 8.57
C TRP A 207 6.88 -13.98 9.93
N ASP A 208 7.69 -13.97 11.00
CA ASP A 208 7.23 -13.71 12.37
C ASP A 208 7.68 -12.32 12.79
N PHE A 209 6.71 -11.48 13.14
CA PHE A 209 6.96 -10.15 13.68
C PHE A 209 7.78 -10.21 14.96
N THR A 210 8.64 -9.22 15.13
CA THR A 210 9.56 -9.13 16.27
C THR A 210 9.44 -7.81 17.02
N LYS A 211 9.30 -6.71 16.28
CA LYS A 211 9.24 -5.37 16.83
C LYS A 211 8.78 -4.37 15.76
N GLU A 212 8.27 -3.26 16.25
CA GLU A 212 8.00 -2.05 15.50
C GLU A 212 9.05 -0.98 15.84
N ILE A 213 9.31 -0.09 14.89
CA ILE A 213 9.99 1.17 15.14
C ILE A 213 9.05 2.30 14.72
N ASP A 214 8.46 2.98 15.70
CA ASP A 214 7.61 4.16 15.50
C ASP A 214 8.48 5.41 15.70
N ASN A 215 8.75 6.14 14.61
CA ASN A 215 9.52 7.40 14.64
C ASN A 215 10.87 7.31 15.39
N GLY A 216 11.49 6.13 15.37
CA GLY A 216 12.76 5.82 16.03
C GLY A 216 12.66 5.22 17.43
N GLU A 217 11.47 5.18 18.03
CA GLU A 217 11.17 4.43 19.24
C GLU A 217 10.96 2.94 18.92
N THR A 218 11.55 2.04 19.71
CA THR A 218 11.41 0.59 19.47
C THR A 218 10.37 0.00 20.40
N ILE A 219 9.37 -0.64 19.83
CA ILE A 219 8.30 -1.35 20.54
C ILE A 219 8.48 -2.85 20.23
N ASN A 220 8.83 -3.66 21.22
CA ASN A 220 8.99 -5.09 20.96
C ASN A 220 7.63 -5.79 20.97
N LYS A 221 7.52 -6.88 20.22
CA LYS A 221 6.37 -7.78 20.30
C LYS A 221 6.09 -8.20 21.75
N GLY A 222 4.84 -8.02 22.18
CA GLY A 222 4.37 -8.34 23.53
C GLY A 222 4.73 -7.32 24.62
N ASP A 223 5.39 -6.20 24.28
CA ASP A 223 5.53 -5.06 25.19
C ASP A 223 4.30 -4.14 25.03
N GLU A 224 3.72 -3.68 26.14
CA GLU A 224 2.67 -2.64 26.14
C GLU A 224 3.31 -1.30 25.76
N TYR A 225 2.73 -0.64 24.76
CA TYR A 225 3.07 0.72 24.36
C TYR A 225 1.91 1.65 24.65
N CYS A 226 2.20 2.78 25.30
CA CYS A 226 1.21 3.81 25.60
C CYS A 226 1.58 5.08 24.84
N ASP A 227 0.66 5.52 24.00
CA ASP A 227 0.84 6.67 23.12
C ASP A 227 0.95 7.98 23.93
N GLU A 228 1.67 8.95 23.38
CA GLU A 228 1.75 10.31 23.90
C GLU A 228 0.40 11.04 23.81
N ASP A 229 -0.51 10.60 22.93
CA ASP A 229 -1.86 11.15 22.67
C ASP A 229 -2.88 10.92 23.80
N SER A 230 -2.42 10.66 25.02
CA SER A 230 -3.27 10.68 26.20
C SER A 230 -4.04 12.01 26.32
N TYR A 231 -5.34 11.93 26.63
CA TYR A 231 -6.17 13.12 26.77
C TYR A 231 -6.77 13.24 28.15
N THR A 232 -6.85 14.48 28.63
CA THR A 232 -7.49 14.79 29.91
C THR A 232 -8.96 15.10 29.70
N THR A 233 -9.81 14.50 30.53
CA THR A 233 -11.25 14.70 30.53
C THR A 233 -11.80 14.79 31.96
N THR A 234 -13.07 15.17 32.08
CA THR A 234 -13.79 15.17 33.36
C THR A 234 -14.64 13.90 33.46
N LEU A 235 -14.43 13.13 34.51
CA LEU A 235 -15.24 11.99 34.91
C LEU A 235 -16.31 12.47 35.90
N ASP A 236 -17.58 12.31 35.52
CA ASP A 236 -18.72 12.58 36.40
C ASP A 236 -19.03 11.33 37.23
N CYS A 237 -18.57 11.30 38.48
CA CYS A 237 -18.72 10.14 39.34
C CYS A 237 -20.17 9.93 39.79
N ALA A 238 -20.57 8.68 40.03
CA ALA A 238 -21.90 8.32 40.53
C ALA A 238 -22.23 8.94 41.91
N SER A 239 -21.20 9.35 42.66
CA SER A 239 -21.33 10.10 43.92
C SER A 239 -21.79 11.56 43.73
N GLY A 240 -21.79 12.07 42.49
CA GLY A 240 -22.05 13.46 42.12
C GLY A 240 -20.82 14.38 42.19
N GLU A 241 -19.63 13.82 42.42
CA GLU A 241 -18.34 14.52 42.28
C GLU A 241 -17.87 14.49 40.82
N ALA A 242 -17.19 15.54 40.37
CA ALA A 242 -16.51 15.57 39.08
C ALA A 242 -14.99 15.56 39.32
N LYS A 243 -14.27 14.69 38.62
CA LYS A 243 -12.83 14.50 38.77
C LYS A 243 -12.15 14.58 37.42
N GLU A 244 -11.05 15.32 37.35
CA GLU A 244 -10.21 15.34 36.16
C GLU A 244 -9.37 14.05 36.11
N ILE A 245 -9.41 13.37 34.98
CA ILE A 245 -8.66 12.13 34.72
C ILE A 245 -7.92 12.25 33.38
N THR A 246 -6.81 11.52 33.26
CA THR A 246 -6.11 11.32 31.99
C THR A 246 -6.39 9.91 31.52
N ILE A 247 -6.86 9.79 30.28
CA ILE A 247 -7.07 8.53 29.60
C ILE A 247 -5.85 8.31 28.69
N GLU A 248 -5.16 7.20 28.90
CA GLU A 248 -4.03 6.76 28.10
C GLU A 248 -4.53 5.75 27.05
N TYR A 249 -4.08 5.88 25.81
CA TYR A 249 -4.27 4.86 24.79
C TYR A 249 -3.06 3.95 24.81
N CYS A 250 -3.26 2.68 25.12
CA CYS A 250 -2.18 1.70 25.11
C CYS A 250 -2.61 0.47 24.34
N TYR A 251 -1.65 -0.13 23.65
CA TYR A 251 -1.85 -1.37 22.91
C TYR A 251 -0.66 -2.30 23.12
N THR A 252 -0.86 -3.57 22.83
CA THR A 252 0.19 -4.59 22.79
C THR A 252 0.02 -5.40 21.52
N THR A 253 1.03 -5.43 20.65
CA THR A 253 1.04 -6.36 19.51
C THR A 253 1.47 -7.75 20.01
N ASP A 254 0.50 -8.64 20.21
CA ASP A 254 0.72 -9.99 20.71
C ASP A 254 1.32 -10.91 19.64
N SER A 255 0.80 -10.82 18.41
CA SER A 255 1.35 -11.57 17.29
C SER A 255 1.04 -10.94 15.95
N LEU A 256 2.01 -11.02 15.05
CA LEU A 256 1.80 -10.73 13.65
C LEU A 256 2.58 -11.74 12.82
N LEU A 257 1.85 -12.53 12.03
CA LEU A 257 2.38 -13.59 11.19
C LEU A 257 1.99 -13.31 9.75
N MET A 258 2.97 -13.30 8.85
CA MET A 258 2.77 -13.02 7.44
C MET A 258 3.35 -14.14 6.59
N THR A 259 2.59 -14.61 5.61
CA THR A 259 2.97 -15.69 4.70
C THR A 259 2.91 -15.19 3.27
N PHE A 260 4.02 -15.31 2.55
CA PHE A 260 4.06 -15.10 1.09
C PHE A 260 4.21 -16.44 0.39
N ASN A 261 3.29 -16.75 -0.51
CA ASN A 261 3.31 -17.97 -1.30
C ASN A 261 3.92 -17.73 -2.69
N SER A 262 4.50 -18.79 -3.26
CA SER A 262 5.12 -18.75 -4.60
C SER A 262 4.13 -18.53 -5.75
N ASP A 263 2.83 -18.68 -5.49
CA ASP A 263 1.77 -18.42 -6.47
C ASP A 263 1.28 -16.96 -6.47
N GLY A 264 1.96 -16.08 -5.73
CA GLY A 264 1.61 -14.66 -5.65
C GLY A 264 0.47 -14.36 -4.67
N THR A 265 0.05 -15.34 -3.87
CA THR A 265 -0.90 -15.10 -2.76
C THR A 265 -0.18 -14.78 -1.45
N TYR A 266 -0.83 -14.01 -0.57
CA TYR A 266 -0.40 -13.79 0.80
C TYR A 266 -1.53 -14.02 1.80
N GLU A 267 -1.15 -14.27 3.04
CA GLU A 267 -2.02 -14.23 4.20
C GLU A 267 -1.26 -13.60 5.37
N TYR A 268 -1.90 -12.71 6.12
CA TYR A 268 -1.38 -12.33 7.44
C TYR A 268 -2.46 -12.40 8.50
N THR A 269 -2.04 -12.70 9.73
CA THR A 269 -2.87 -12.60 10.93
C THR A 269 -2.17 -11.67 11.92
N TYR A 270 -2.86 -10.61 12.28
CA TYR A 270 -2.51 -9.63 13.29
C TYR A 270 -3.38 -9.87 14.52
N ASN A 271 -2.77 -9.91 15.70
CA ASN A 271 -3.43 -10.01 16.99
C ASN A 271 -2.80 -8.98 17.93
N ASP A 272 -3.65 -8.14 18.47
CA ASP A 272 -3.33 -7.11 19.44
C ASP A 272 -4.33 -7.09 20.59
N THR A 273 -3.84 -6.54 21.70
CA THR A 273 -4.64 -6.23 22.88
C THR A 273 -4.62 -4.72 23.08
N ASP A 274 -5.78 -4.10 22.98
CA ASP A 274 -5.99 -2.69 23.31
C ASP A 274 -6.40 -2.55 24.78
N ARG A 275 -5.94 -1.48 25.42
CA ARG A 275 -6.34 -1.13 26.79
C ARG A 275 -7.36 -0.01 26.75
N ASP A 276 -8.63 -0.37 26.84
CA ASP A 276 -9.75 0.54 26.72
C ASP A 276 -10.26 1.04 28.06
N PHE A 277 -10.75 2.28 28.06
CA PHE A 277 -11.28 2.92 29.25
C PHE A 277 -12.72 2.49 29.52
N ASP A 278 -12.95 1.78 30.63
CA ASP A 278 -14.29 1.37 31.07
C ASP A 278 -15.00 2.55 31.73
N TRP A 279 -15.85 3.23 30.97
CA TRP A 279 -16.61 4.38 31.45
C TRP A 279 -17.53 4.04 32.62
N ASP A 280 -18.24 2.93 32.55
CA ASP A 280 -19.25 2.57 33.55
C ASP A 280 -18.57 2.21 34.90
N ALA A 281 -17.53 1.38 34.88
CA ALA A 281 -16.78 1.03 36.09
C ALA A 281 -15.98 2.23 36.64
N SER A 282 -15.50 3.11 35.76
CA SER A 282 -14.82 4.33 36.18
C SER A 282 -15.78 5.29 36.89
N GLU A 283 -16.97 5.52 36.33
CA GLU A 283 -18.00 6.37 36.95
C GLU A 283 -18.47 5.82 38.30
N GLU A 284 -18.62 4.48 38.42
CA GLU A 284 -19.03 3.83 39.67
C GLU A 284 -17.96 3.94 40.77
N SER A 285 -16.69 3.75 40.41
CA SER A 285 -15.56 3.77 41.35
C SER A 285 -14.98 5.17 41.61
N CYS A 286 -15.26 6.14 40.73
CA CYS A 286 -14.64 7.47 40.71
C CYS A 286 -13.10 7.43 40.51
N GLU A 287 -12.61 6.39 39.84
CA GLU A 287 -11.22 6.16 39.46
C GLU A 287 -11.16 5.72 38.00
N ALA A 288 -10.01 5.89 37.35
CA ALA A 288 -9.83 5.38 35.99
C ALA A 288 -9.72 3.85 36.04
N VAL A 289 -10.65 3.17 35.40
CA VAL A 289 -10.71 1.72 35.25
C VAL A 289 -10.57 1.41 33.77
N TYR A 290 -9.77 0.39 33.48
CA TYR A 290 -9.50 -0.06 32.11
C TYR A 290 -9.83 -1.55 32.00
N GLU A 291 -10.20 -1.95 30.79
CA GLU A 291 -10.33 -3.33 30.37
C GLU A 291 -9.45 -3.61 29.14
N ASP A 292 -9.01 -4.86 29.03
CA ASP A 292 -8.22 -5.31 27.90
C ASP A 292 -9.18 -5.89 26.86
N GLU A 293 -9.06 -5.42 25.62
CA GLU A 293 -9.85 -5.86 24.47
C GLU A 293 -8.94 -6.53 23.44
N GLU A 294 -9.25 -7.78 23.09
CA GLU A 294 -8.48 -8.54 22.11
C GLU A 294 -9.11 -8.37 20.72
N GLU A 295 -8.25 -8.06 19.75
CA GLU A 295 -8.59 -8.00 18.35
C GLU A 295 -7.72 -8.94 17.52
N ILE A 296 -8.35 -9.61 16.55
CA ILE A 296 -7.68 -10.47 15.60
C ILE A 296 -8.13 -10.09 14.21
N TYR A 297 -7.20 -9.61 13.39
CA TYR A 297 -7.42 -9.33 11.98
C TYR A 297 -6.68 -10.34 11.11
N THR A 298 -7.36 -10.94 10.16
CA THR A 298 -6.76 -11.79 9.13
C THR A 298 -7.04 -11.21 7.76
N SER A 299 -5.99 -11.02 6.97
CA SER A 299 -6.04 -10.55 5.59
C SER A 299 -5.57 -11.63 4.64
N LYS A 300 -6.25 -11.78 3.51
CA LYS A 300 -5.86 -12.68 2.42
C LYS A 300 -5.97 -11.97 1.09
N GLY A 301 -4.99 -12.19 0.24
CA GLY A 301 -5.05 -11.68 -1.12
C GLY A 301 -3.80 -11.97 -1.92
N ASN A 302 -3.40 -11.01 -2.76
CA ASN A 302 -2.25 -11.14 -3.65
C ASN A 302 -1.17 -10.10 -3.36
N TRP A 303 0.08 -10.47 -3.62
CA TRP A 303 1.22 -9.58 -3.46
C TRP A 303 1.98 -9.44 -4.78
N ALA A 304 2.59 -8.28 -5.00
CA ALA A 304 3.49 -8.01 -6.13
C ALA A 304 4.77 -7.35 -5.61
N TYR A 305 5.91 -7.67 -6.22
CA TYR A 305 7.18 -7.03 -5.89
C TYR A 305 7.85 -6.42 -7.10
N ASN A 306 7.93 -5.09 -7.09
CA ASN A 306 8.63 -4.32 -8.10
C ASN A 306 10.12 -4.21 -7.72
N GLU A 307 10.96 -4.95 -8.44
CA GLU A 307 12.42 -5.00 -8.20
C GLU A 307 13.12 -3.67 -8.54
N GLU A 308 12.58 -2.88 -9.48
CA GLU A 308 13.18 -1.59 -9.89
C GLU A 308 12.99 -0.52 -8.80
N GLU A 309 11.81 -0.49 -8.18
CA GLU A 309 11.44 0.45 -7.14
C GLU A 309 11.70 -0.08 -5.72
N SER A 310 12.04 -1.37 -5.59
CA SER A 310 12.15 -2.08 -4.30
C SER A 310 10.87 -1.99 -3.47
N LYS A 311 9.72 -2.07 -4.15
CA LYS A 311 8.39 -1.84 -3.60
C LYS A 311 7.61 -3.14 -3.51
N LEU A 312 6.99 -3.38 -2.36
CA LEU A 312 6.04 -4.45 -2.15
C LEU A 312 4.63 -3.86 -2.15
N THR A 313 3.72 -4.52 -2.84
CA THR A 313 2.31 -4.18 -2.85
C THR A 313 1.50 -5.37 -2.36
N LEU A 314 0.53 -5.15 -1.48
CA LEU A 314 -0.45 -6.13 -1.00
C LEU A 314 -1.85 -5.68 -1.38
N VAL A 315 -2.60 -6.54 -2.05
CA VAL A 315 -4.01 -6.33 -2.39
C VAL A 315 -4.85 -7.39 -1.69
N GLU A 316 -5.66 -6.97 -0.72
CA GLU A 316 -6.57 -7.81 0.04
C GLU A 316 -7.85 -8.08 -0.75
N PHE A 317 -8.31 -9.34 -0.75
CA PHE A 317 -9.58 -9.75 -1.35
C PHE A 317 -10.54 -10.36 -0.33
N GLU A 318 -10.01 -10.88 0.79
CA GLU A 318 -10.82 -11.44 1.87
C GLU A 318 -10.24 -10.99 3.22
N TYR A 319 -11.12 -10.63 4.15
CA TYR A 319 -10.72 -10.33 5.53
C TYR A 319 -11.59 -11.07 6.55
N THR A 320 -11.03 -11.23 7.75
CA THR A 320 -11.75 -11.68 8.94
C THR A 320 -11.30 -10.83 10.11
N GLU A 321 -12.23 -10.17 10.77
CA GLU A 321 -11.99 -9.33 11.95
C GLU A 321 -12.73 -9.98 13.12
N THR A 322 -12.03 -10.23 14.23
CA THR A 322 -12.65 -10.69 15.48
C THR A 322 -12.34 -9.66 16.55
N TYR A 323 -13.37 -9.07 17.13
CA TYR A 323 -13.27 -8.07 18.17
C TYR A 323 -14.12 -8.51 19.36
N ASN A 324 -13.50 -8.66 20.54
CA ASN A 324 -14.17 -9.14 21.75
C ASN A 324 -14.97 -10.45 21.57
N GLY A 325 -14.45 -11.34 20.73
CA GLY A 325 -15.04 -12.65 20.42
C GLY A 325 -16.20 -12.62 19.40
N GLU A 326 -16.56 -11.46 18.87
CA GLU A 326 -17.48 -11.33 17.74
C GLU A 326 -16.69 -11.29 16.44
N THR A 327 -17.05 -12.14 15.47
CA THR A 327 -16.32 -12.28 14.20
C THR A 327 -17.15 -11.77 13.03
N GLU A 328 -16.54 -10.90 12.22
CA GLU A 328 -17.00 -10.45 10.92
C GLU A 328 -16.06 -10.95 9.81
N THR A 329 -16.61 -11.26 8.64
CA THR A 329 -15.85 -11.68 7.46
C THR A 329 -16.37 -10.91 6.24
N GLY A 330 -15.46 -10.41 5.40
CA GLY A 330 -15.81 -9.70 4.18
C GLY A 330 -15.01 -10.17 2.97
N VAL A 331 -15.51 -9.77 1.80
CA VAL A 331 -14.87 -10.01 0.49
C VAL A 331 -14.85 -8.68 -0.26
N GLU A 332 -13.68 -8.32 -0.76
CA GLU A 332 -13.45 -7.15 -1.61
C GLU A 332 -13.31 -7.64 -3.05
N GLU A 333 -14.43 -7.73 -3.79
CA GLU A 333 -14.44 -8.30 -5.15
C GLU A 333 -13.49 -7.58 -6.13
N GLU A 334 -13.31 -6.28 -5.92
CA GLU A 334 -12.42 -5.42 -6.70
C GLU A 334 -11.02 -5.32 -6.06
N GLY A 335 -10.78 -5.99 -4.93
CA GLY A 335 -9.55 -5.87 -4.17
C GLY A 335 -9.43 -4.55 -3.39
N TYR A 336 -8.67 -4.60 -2.31
CA TYR A 336 -8.35 -3.47 -1.45
C TYR A 336 -6.84 -3.31 -1.37
N LEU A 337 -6.31 -2.15 -1.71
CA LEU A 337 -4.87 -1.87 -1.59
C LEU A 337 -4.48 -1.77 -0.11
N ALA A 338 -4.05 -2.89 0.47
CA ALA A 338 -3.70 -3.00 1.88
C ALA A 338 -2.32 -2.40 2.17
N PHE A 339 -1.40 -2.46 1.21
CA PHE A 339 -0.07 -1.89 1.34
C PHE A 339 0.54 -1.59 -0.01
N ASP A 340 1.31 -0.52 -0.07
CA ASP A 340 2.11 -0.18 -1.23
C ASP A 340 3.33 0.66 -0.82
N GLY A 341 4.46 0.00 -0.58
CA GLY A 341 5.59 0.67 0.06
C GLY A 341 6.93 -0.04 -0.04
N GLU A 342 7.96 0.64 0.47
CA GLU A 342 9.34 0.16 0.48
C GLU A 342 9.52 -1.00 1.47
N ILE A 343 10.41 -1.92 1.13
CA ILE A 343 10.84 -2.97 2.06
C ILE A 343 12.36 -3.10 2.09
N THR A 344 12.88 -3.66 3.19
CA THR A 344 14.24 -4.19 3.25
C THR A 344 14.19 -5.69 3.45
N LEU A 345 14.91 -6.44 2.61
CA LEU A 345 14.94 -7.90 2.65
C LEU A 345 16.37 -8.44 2.82
N THR A 346 16.54 -9.36 3.75
CA THR A 346 17.72 -10.24 3.87
C THR A 346 17.26 -11.70 3.86
N ALA A 347 18.21 -12.64 3.89
CA ALA A 347 17.90 -14.07 3.86
C ALA A 347 17.07 -14.56 5.07
N ASP A 348 17.05 -13.78 6.16
CA ASP A 348 16.44 -14.11 7.44
C ASP A 348 15.54 -12.99 7.99
N LYS A 349 15.50 -11.81 7.36
CA LYS A 349 14.72 -10.66 7.85
C LYS A 349 13.96 -9.96 6.74
N LEU A 350 12.77 -9.49 7.10
CA LEU A 350 11.95 -8.59 6.32
C LEU A 350 11.68 -7.36 7.18
N VAL A 351 11.81 -6.17 6.59
CA VAL A 351 11.36 -4.92 7.19
C VAL A 351 10.38 -4.28 6.22
N ILE A 352 9.15 -4.07 6.68
CA ILE A 352 8.12 -3.31 5.96
C ILE A 352 8.17 -1.87 6.45
N ILE A 353 8.23 -0.90 5.54
CA ILE A 353 8.38 0.52 5.86
C ILE A 353 7.13 1.25 5.40
N GLU A 354 6.43 1.86 6.36
CA GLU A 354 5.29 2.74 6.12
C GLU A 354 5.69 4.18 6.42
N LYS A 355 5.26 5.10 5.54
CA LYS A 355 5.48 6.53 5.68
C LYS A 355 4.13 7.21 5.56
N ASP A 356 3.73 7.95 6.57
CA ASP A 356 2.54 8.80 6.54
C ASP A 356 2.96 10.27 6.66
N THR A 357 2.13 11.19 6.19
CA THR A 357 2.36 12.63 6.36
C THR A 357 1.16 13.26 7.06
N TYR A 358 1.29 13.52 8.35
CA TYR A 358 0.28 14.18 9.16
C TYR A 358 0.67 15.64 9.44
N GLU A 359 -0.22 16.58 9.11
CA GLU A 359 -0.01 18.03 9.27
C GLU A 359 1.30 18.59 8.66
N GLY A 360 1.87 17.89 7.67
CA GLY A 360 3.12 18.25 7.00
C GLY A 360 4.39 17.73 7.69
N GLU A 361 4.23 16.90 8.72
CA GLU A 361 5.29 16.11 9.34
C GLU A 361 5.21 14.66 8.81
N GLU A 362 6.35 14.10 8.43
CA GLU A 362 6.45 12.72 7.96
C GLU A 362 6.63 11.81 9.17
N GLU A 363 5.72 10.86 9.34
CA GLU A 363 5.80 9.79 10.32
C GLU A 363 6.30 8.52 9.62
N VAL A 364 7.24 7.82 10.25
CA VAL A 364 7.84 6.61 9.68
C VAL A 364 7.68 5.45 10.66
N TYR A 365 7.09 4.38 10.16
CA TYR A 365 6.84 3.13 10.88
C TYR A 365 7.62 2.00 10.20
N GLU A 366 8.40 1.24 10.98
CA GLU A 366 9.09 0.05 10.48
C GLU A 366 8.63 -1.21 11.21
N TYR A 367 8.14 -2.20 10.47
CA TYR A 367 7.73 -3.49 11.02
C TYR A 367 8.78 -4.54 10.71
N HIS A 368 9.42 -5.10 11.75
CA HIS A 368 10.56 -6.00 11.63
C HIS A 368 10.13 -7.45 11.85
N PHE A 369 10.47 -8.31 10.89
CA PHE A 369 10.14 -9.72 10.90
C PHE A 369 11.37 -10.60 10.77
N ASN A 370 11.31 -11.79 11.35
CA ASN A 370 12.27 -12.87 11.10
C ASN A 370 11.61 -13.99 10.30
N LYS A 371 12.37 -14.58 9.38
CA LYS A 371 11.96 -15.79 8.65
C LYS A 371 11.86 -16.98 9.62
N LYS A 372 10.75 -17.73 9.58
CA LYS A 372 10.55 -18.93 10.41
C LYS A 372 11.36 -20.14 9.97
#